data_AF-A0A7I8VVM9-F1
#
_entry.id   AF-A0A7I8VVM9-F1
#
_cell.length_a   1.000
_cell.length_b   1.000
_cell.length_c   1.000
_cell.angle_alpha   90.00
_cell.angle_beta   90.00
_cell.angle_gamma   90.00
#
_symmetry.space_group_name_H-M   'P 1'
#
loop_
_entity.id
_entity.type
_entity.pdbx_description
1 polymer ?
#
loop_
_entity_poly.entity_id
_entity_poly.type
_entity_poly.pdbx_seq_one_letter_code
_entity_poly.pdbx_strand_id
1 'polypeptide(L)'
;MFKLLTGRGLRPILLFNNFKGSIRTIKSDARNDEHFQTVLSFIKDNQYKDIDFWVECDRKINSLNINERFKQVWTNALLRHYAHQSDLKKDDFELGISLYDYMKSKKVDDRNRLTILSAALRLCGERGSSETDRIDQLLTEIHQIADFFDVDTCQSIIIGLSATDRWRDGYRYLDMAKLTSHTLGPEFYSPLFRAALRFDDKKEVDKLAKALHEHDVYVSEKIVNYFIQKGKKWLLDLLFYYYEYRWIPGARQMELIKEAFVREGYCINNIEPRKSTCPCCSQKLLPLPKLGLTDFERLRRSFLKLAVERDDIFLSTTIEELQRFITFMNESGRFDMIVDGLNVAYAAPKHITLKQRAELLRSVINYLVDVRRKRVLVLGRKHMLSWPGKFMDEIQDKAKCFFVDNKSEDDKMTLYAALSSGRQTQIVTLDELRDHKYLLGGELGLKANNCFLRYGRELIKYHF
;
A
#
# COMPACT_ATOMS: atom_id res chain seq x y z
N MET A 1 27.91 7.53 -7.75
CA MET A 1 28.28 7.84 -6.36
C MET A 1 28.43 6.55 -5.53
N PHE A 2 29.15 5.54 -6.06
CA PHE A 2 29.25 4.17 -5.51
C PHE A 2 30.70 3.65 -5.51
N LYS A 3 31.69 4.55 -5.66
CA LYS A 3 33.11 4.20 -5.85
C LYS A 3 34.06 4.80 -4.81
N LEU A 4 33.55 5.30 -3.68
CA LEU A 4 34.35 6.05 -2.69
C LEU A 4 34.29 5.51 -1.24
N LEU A 5 33.78 4.30 -1.01
CA LEU A 5 33.70 3.70 0.34
C LEU A 5 34.48 2.38 0.52
N THR A 6 35.41 2.05 -0.38
CA THR A 6 36.28 0.88 -0.22
C THR A 6 37.63 1.29 0.35
N GLY A 7 37.64 1.61 1.65
CA GLY A 7 38.82 2.08 2.37
C GLY A 7 38.98 1.41 3.73
N ARG A 8 38.65 0.11 3.84
CA ARG A 8 39.14 -0.86 4.86
C ARG A 8 38.49 -2.21 4.55
N GLY A 9 39.29 -3.27 4.57
CA GLY A 9 38.93 -4.59 4.07
C GLY A 9 37.68 -5.18 4.73
N LEU A 10 36.58 -5.23 3.98
CA LEU A 10 35.43 -6.07 4.24
C LEU A 10 35.60 -7.36 3.42
N ARG A 11 35.72 -8.50 4.10
CA ARG A 11 35.61 -9.81 3.46
C ARG A 11 34.19 -9.93 2.88
N PRO A 12 33.99 -10.28 1.59
CA PRO A 12 32.66 -10.45 1.04
C PRO A 12 32.02 -11.69 1.68
N ILE A 13 30.95 -11.51 2.47
CA ILE A 13 30.11 -12.63 2.92
C ILE A 13 29.22 -13.04 1.73
N LEU A 14 29.81 -13.82 0.83
CA LEU A 14 29.11 -14.61 -0.19
C LEU A 14 28.45 -15.82 0.49
N LEU A 15 27.42 -15.61 1.30
CA LEU A 15 26.61 -16.69 1.90
C LEU A 15 25.09 -16.42 1.94
N PHE A 16 24.58 -15.42 1.21
CA PHE A 16 23.18 -15.01 1.33
C PHE A 16 22.19 -15.56 0.29
N ASN A 17 22.63 -16.30 -0.73
CA ASN A 17 21.71 -16.84 -1.73
C ASN A 17 21.12 -18.22 -1.38
N ASN A 18 21.74 -19.01 -0.50
CA ASN A 18 21.22 -20.34 -0.14
C ASN A 18 20.22 -20.33 1.04
N PHE A 19 20.00 -19.21 1.72
CA PHE A 19 19.07 -19.12 2.86
C PHE A 19 17.69 -18.55 2.53
N LYS A 20 17.51 -17.91 1.37
CA LYS A 20 16.19 -17.40 0.93
C LYS A 20 15.18 -18.53 0.71
N GLY A 21 15.63 -19.74 0.38
CA GLY A 21 14.77 -20.91 0.17
C GLY A 21 14.25 -21.56 1.46
N SER A 22 14.96 -21.43 2.59
CA SER A 22 14.60 -22.10 3.85
C SER A 22 13.83 -21.20 4.85
N ILE A 23 13.92 -19.88 4.70
CA ILE A 23 13.25 -18.93 5.61
C ILE A 23 11.87 -18.51 5.08
N ARG A 24 11.65 -18.52 3.77
CA ARG A 24 10.31 -18.32 3.19
C ARG A 24 9.33 -19.42 3.60
N THR A 25 9.81 -20.66 3.72
CA THR A 25 9.05 -21.81 4.21
C THR A 25 8.61 -21.62 5.67
N ILE A 26 9.41 -20.97 6.53
CA ILE A 26 9.04 -20.76 7.95
C ILE A 26 8.06 -19.57 8.13
N LYS A 27 8.07 -18.55 7.24
CA LYS A 27 7.12 -17.42 7.29
C LYS A 27 5.67 -17.84 6.94
N SER A 28 5.46 -18.89 6.14
CA SER A 28 4.13 -19.41 5.79
C SER A 28 3.71 -20.67 6.54
N ASP A 29 4.65 -21.49 7.02
CA ASP A 29 4.29 -22.85 7.45
C ASP A 29 4.24 -23.04 8.97
N ALA A 30 4.85 -22.18 9.80
CA ALA A 30 4.86 -22.40 11.26
C ALA A 30 3.46 -22.35 11.92
N ARG A 31 2.49 -21.64 11.35
CA ARG A 31 1.10 -21.64 11.88
C ARG A 31 0.31 -22.90 11.49
N ASN A 32 0.71 -23.59 10.42
CA ASN A 32 0.10 -24.84 9.96
C ASN A 32 0.95 -26.06 10.32
N ASP A 33 2.13 -25.84 10.92
CA ASP A 33 2.99 -26.89 11.45
C ASP A 33 2.31 -27.51 12.68
N GLU A 34 1.94 -28.78 12.55
CA GLU A 34 1.27 -29.56 13.58
C GLU A 34 2.08 -29.60 14.88
N HIS A 35 3.40 -29.57 14.81
CA HIS A 35 4.27 -29.53 15.97
C HIS A 35 4.20 -28.17 16.68
N PHE A 36 4.17 -27.06 15.92
CA PHE A 36 4.00 -25.73 16.52
C PHE A 36 2.64 -25.55 17.20
N GLN A 37 1.56 -26.09 16.61
CA GLN A 37 0.24 -26.07 17.24
C GLN A 37 0.18 -26.94 18.51
N THR A 38 0.86 -28.10 18.50
CA THR A 38 0.98 -28.96 19.67
C THR A 38 1.70 -28.26 20.83
N VAL A 39 2.75 -27.47 20.52
CA VAL A 39 3.43 -26.67 21.55
C VAL A 39 2.54 -25.54 22.06
N LEU A 40 1.82 -24.85 21.18
CA LEU A 40 0.91 -23.77 21.58
C LEU A 40 -0.25 -24.25 22.46
N SER A 41 -0.85 -25.41 22.18
CA SER A 41 -1.92 -25.96 23.02
C SER A 41 -1.40 -26.31 24.41
N PHE A 42 -0.26 -27.00 24.48
CA PHE A 42 0.39 -27.36 25.75
C PHE A 42 0.65 -26.13 26.64
N ILE A 43 1.12 -25.03 26.05
CA ILE A 43 1.43 -23.81 26.81
C ILE A 43 0.15 -23.12 27.30
N LYS A 44 -0.92 -23.10 26.49
CA LYS A 44 -2.20 -22.46 26.86
C LYS A 44 -2.89 -23.15 28.04
N ASP A 45 -2.66 -24.45 28.22
CA ASP A 45 -3.27 -25.24 29.28
C ASP A 45 -2.61 -25.03 30.66
N ASN A 46 -1.53 -24.26 30.74
CA ASN A 46 -0.75 -24.06 31.97
C ASN A 46 -0.68 -22.57 32.37
N GLN A 47 -0.92 -22.28 33.66
CA GLN A 47 -1.08 -20.90 34.16
C GLN A 47 0.21 -20.22 34.66
N TYR A 48 1.33 -20.95 34.77
CA TYR A 48 2.56 -20.43 35.38
C TYR A 48 3.49 -19.78 34.34
N LYS A 49 4.12 -18.66 34.71
CA LYS A 49 4.83 -17.74 33.79
C LYS A 49 6.26 -17.43 34.25
N ASP A 50 6.94 -18.40 34.85
CA ASP A 50 8.31 -18.24 35.38
C ASP A 50 9.35 -19.08 34.62
N ILE A 51 10.61 -18.99 35.03
CA ILE A 51 11.73 -19.72 34.40
C ILE A 51 11.54 -21.23 34.56
N ASP A 52 11.04 -21.70 35.70
CA ASP A 52 10.86 -23.13 36.00
C ASP A 52 9.78 -23.75 35.10
N PHE A 53 8.72 -23.02 34.80
CA PHE A 53 7.74 -23.39 33.79
C PHE A 53 8.40 -23.64 32.43
N TRP A 54 9.24 -22.73 31.95
CA TRP A 54 9.91 -22.88 30.65
C TRP A 54 10.94 -24.02 30.64
N VAL A 55 11.61 -24.31 31.77
CA VAL A 55 12.45 -25.50 31.91
C VAL A 55 11.61 -26.78 31.72
N GLU A 56 10.43 -26.84 32.34
CA GLU A 56 9.52 -27.98 32.21
C GLU A 56 8.96 -28.13 30.79
N CYS A 57 8.58 -27.02 30.15
CA CYS A 57 8.20 -27.00 28.74
C CYS A 57 9.30 -27.61 27.85
N ASP A 58 10.56 -27.21 28.08
CA ASP A 58 11.68 -27.70 27.27
C ASP A 58 11.92 -29.20 27.47
N ARG A 59 11.83 -29.73 28.70
CA ARG A 59 11.89 -31.18 28.94
C ARG A 59 10.79 -31.92 28.18
N LYS A 60 9.56 -31.42 28.27
CA LYS A 60 8.40 -32.03 27.60
C LYS A 60 8.53 -31.97 26.09
N ILE A 61 8.87 -30.82 25.52
CA ILE A 61 9.04 -30.66 24.07
C ILE A 61 10.17 -31.57 23.54
N ASN A 62 11.27 -31.71 24.28
CA ASN A 62 12.34 -32.63 23.92
C ASN A 62 11.91 -34.11 23.97
N SER A 63 10.95 -34.45 24.84
CA SER A 63 10.36 -35.80 24.93
C SER A 63 9.33 -36.11 23.82
N LEU A 64 8.79 -35.10 23.13
CA LEU A 64 7.81 -35.31 22.07
C LEU A 64 8.45 -35.93 20.83
N ASN A 65 7.69 -36.76 20.11
CA ASN A 65 8.09 -37.31 18.82
C ASN A 65 7.86 -36.28 17.69
N ILE A 66 8.61 -35.18 17.75
CA ILE A 66 8.56 -34.09 16.77
C ILE A 66 9.94 -33.86 16.16
N ASN A 67 9.98 -33.11 15.06
CA ASN A 67 11.20 -32.83 14.31
C ASN A 67 12.34 -32.25 15.20
N GLU A 68 13.52 -32.89 15.17
CA GLU A 68 14.70 -32.47 15.96
C GLU A 68 15.18 -31.06 15.64
N ARG A 69 15.06 -30.60 14.39
CA ARG A 69 15.39 -29.21 14.04
C ARG A 69 14.41 -28.23 14.69
N PHE A 70 13.12 -28.60 14.79
CA PHE A 70 12.13 -27.78 15.46
C PHE A 70 12.40 -27.69 16.97
N LYS A 71 12.77 -28.80 17.62
CA LYS A 71 13.20 -28.81 19.04
C LYS A 71 14.37 -27.86 19.32
N GLN A 72 15.23 -27.59 18.35
CA GLN A 72 16.34 -26.65 18.53
C GLN A 72 15.91 -25.17 18.41
N VAL A 73 14.76 -24.87 17.81
CA VAL A 73 14.36 -23.50 17.47
C VAL A 73 12.97 -23.10 17.98
N TRP A 74 12.26 -24.00 18.69
CA TRP A 74 10.88 -23.78 19.13
C TRP A 74 10.71 -22.52 19.98
N THR A 75 11.67 -22.23 20.87
CA THR A 75 11.66 -21.03 21.73
C THR A 75 11.70 -19.75 20.91
N ASN A 76 12.57 -19.69 19.89
CA ASN A 76 12.65 -18.56 18.96
C ASN A 76 11.37 -18.44 18.12
N ALA A 77 10.87 -19.54 17.59
CA ALA A 77 9.62 -19.57 16.81
C ALA A 77 8.43 -19.04 17.65
N LEU A 78 8.34 -19.46 18.90
CA LEU A 78 7.28 -19.06 19.82
C LEU A 78 7.41 -17.59 20.25
N LEU A 79 8.62 -17.12 20.58
CA LEU A 79 8.84 -15.71 20.91
C LEU A 79 8.44 -14.81 19.74
N ARG A 80 8.81 -15.19 18.50
CA ARG A 80 8.40 -14.48 17.29
C ARG A 80 6.90 -14.55 17.07
N HIS A 81 6.25 -15.66 17.39
CA HIS A 81 4.79 -15.76 17.30
C HIS A 81 4.12 -14.69 18.16
N TYR A 82 4.49 -14.59 19.45
CA TYR A 82 3.97 -13.57 20.35
C TYR A 82 4.31 -12.16 19.85
N ALA A 83 5.56 -11.92 19.43
CA ALA A 83 6.01 -10.61 18.94
C ALA A 83 5.29 -10.15 17.66
N HIS A 84 4.67 -11.06 16.90
CA HIS A 84 3.97 -10.77 15.64
C HIS A 84 2.45 -10.83 15.73
N GLN A 85 1.88 -10.89 16.93
CA GLN A 85 0.45 -10.76 17.09
C GLN A 85 -0.01 -9.32 16.82
N SER A 86 -1.12 -9.17 16.10
CA SER A 86 -1.71 -7.86 15.83
C SER A 86 -2.33 -7.27 17.10
N ASP A 87 -2.99 -8.06 17.94
CA ASP A 87 -3.62 -7.59 19.17
C ASP A 87 -2.98 -8.29 20.37
N LEU A 88 -1.80 -7.80 20.76
CA LEU A 88 -1.02 -8.38 21.85
C LEU A 88 -1.79 -8.27 23.17
N LYS A 89 -2.29 -9.40 23.67
CA LYS A 89 -2.97 -9.47 24.96
C LYS A 89 -1.95 -9.39 26.09
N LYS A 90 -2.43 -8.99 27.28
CA LYS A 90 -1.60 -8.93 28.49
C LYS A 90 -0.91 -10.28 28.77
N ASP A 91 -1.65 -11.37 28.68
CA ASP A 91 -1.10 -12.72 28.93
C ASP A 91 -0.06 -13.13 27.88
N ASP A 92 -0.30 -12.83 26.61
CA ASP A 92 0.64 -13.11 25.52
C ASP A 92 1.94 -12.31 25.67
N PHE A 93 1.85 -11.06 26.14
CA PHE A 93 3.01 -10.24 26.47
C PHE A 93 3.82 -10.85 27.64
N GLU A 94 3.16 -11.19 28.75
CA GLU A 94 3.83 -11.78 29.92
C GLU A 94 4.49 -13.13 29.59
N LEU A 95 3.84 -13.95 28.76
CA LEU A 95 4.43 -15.19 28.25
C LEU A 95 5.63 -14.93 27.35
N GLY A 96 5.54 -13.99 26.41
CA GLY A 96 6.65 -13.64 25.54
C GLY A 96 7.87 -13.11 26.31
N ILE A 97 7.65 -12.29 27.34
CA ILE A 97 8.72 -11.73 28.16
C ILE A 97 9.35 -12.78 29.07
N SER A 98 8.56 -13.62 29.74
CA SER A 98 9.10 -14.71 30.56
C SER A 98 9.90 -15.71 29.72
N LEU A 99 9.48 -15.98 28.48
CA LEU A 99 10.22 -16.80 27.52
C LEU A 99 11.55 -16.15 27.14
N TYR A 100 11.57 -14.84 26.88
CA TYR A 100 12.81 -14.10 26.64
C TYR A 100 13.77 -14.20 27.85
N ASP A 101 13.27 -14.01 29.07
CA ASP A 101 14.08 -14.06 30.29
C ASP A 101 14.67 -15.47 30.52
N TYR A 102 13.88 -16.52 30.24
CA TYR A 102 14.35 -17.91 30.21
C TYR A 102 15.44 -18.14 29.15
N MET A 103 15.24 -17.63 27.93
CA MET A 103 16.25 -17.75 26.88
C MET A 103 17.55 -17.04 27.29
N LYS A 104 17.46 -15.85 27.89
CA LYS A 104 18.60 -15.08 28.40
C LYS A 104 19.37 -15.86 29.47
N SER A 105 18.68 -16.56 30.38
CA SER A 105 19.32 -17.36 31.44
C SER A 105 20.10 -18.56 30.89
N LYS A 106 19.67 -19.13 29.76
CA LYS A 106 20.34 -20.25 29.08
C LYS A 106 21.62 -19.90 28.32
N LYS A 107 22.04 -18.62 28.29
CA LYS A 107 23.18 -18.13 27.47
C LYS A 107 23.08 -18.62 26.01
N VAL A 108 22.00 -18.23 25.32
CA VAL A 108 21.76 -18.63 23.93
C VAL A 108 22.99 -18.37 23.03
N ASP A 109 23.26 -19.31 22.12
CA ASP A 109 24.22 -19.18 21.03
C ASP A 109 24.13 -17.80 20.35
N ASP A 110 25.26 -17.10 20.23
CA ASP A 110 25.39 -15.76 19.65
C ASP A 110 24.72 -15.65 18.27
N ARG A 111 24.63 -16.76 17.52
CA ARG A 111 24.05 -16.79 16.17
C ARG A 111 22.59 -16.33 16.08
N ASN A 112 21.81 -16.43 17.15
CA ASN A 112 20.39 -16.01 17.17
C ASN A 112 20.11 -14.80 18.06
N ARG A 113 21.14 -14.24 18.71
CA ARG A 113 21.00 -13.21 19.74
C ARG A 113 20.26 -11.98 19.23
N LEU A 114 20.60 -11.48 18.03
CA LEU A 114 19.95 -10.30 17.43
C LEU A 114 18.45 -10.53 17.19
N THR A 115 18.07 -11.71 16.68
CA THR A 115 16.67 -12.07 16.41
C THR A 115 15.85 -12.09 17.69
N ILE A 116 16.41 -12.65 18.77
CA ILE A 116 15.75 -12.76 20.08
C ILE A 116 15.56 -11.38 20.70
N LEU A 117 16.61 -10.56 20.72
CA LEU A 117 16.55 -9.20 21.24
C LEU A 117 15.54 -8.35 20.46
N SER A 118 15.52 -8.48 19.13
CA SER A 118 14.58 -7.75 18.27
C SER A 118 13.13 -8.16 18.52
N ALA A 119 12.87 -9.47 18.71
CA ALA A 119 11.53 -9.95 19.04
C ALA A 119 11.05 -9.46 20.43
N ALA A 120 11.92 -9.49 21.44
CA ALA A 120 11.64 -8.94 22.76
C ALA A 120 11.40 -7.42 22.74
N LEU A 121 12.21 -6.69 21.97
CA LEU A 121 12.05 -5.24 21.78
C LEU A 121 10.71 -4.92 21.14
N ARG A 122 10.30 -5.71 20.15
CA ARG A 122 9.00 -5.57 19.51
C ARG A 122 7.84 -5.80 20.47
N LEU A 123 7.91 -6.84 21.31
CA LEU A 123 6.92 -7.09 22.36
C LEU A 123 6.78 -5.90 23.31
N CYS A 124 7.90 -5.37 23.79
CA CYS A 124 7.92 -4.20 24.67
C CYS A 124 7.31 -2.97 23.98
N GLY A 125 7.67 -2.75 22.71
CA GLY A 125 7.14 -1.64 21.92
C GLY A 125 5.63 -1.74 21.64
N GLU A 126 5.10 -2.93 21.37
CA GLU A 126 3.65 -3.13 21.21
C GLU A 126 2.91 -2.94 22.53
N ARG A 127 3.50 -3.33 23.67
CA ARG A 127 2.94 -3.10 25.02
C ARG A 127 2.80 -1.61 25.36
N GLY A 128 3.77 -0.79 24.95
CA GLY A 128 3.73 0.67 25.09
C GLY A 128 4.64 1.21 26.18
N SER A 129 4.26 2.36 26.76
CA SER A 129 5.15 3.18 27.61
C SER A 129 5.48 2.61 28.99
N SER A 130 4.98 1.42 29.37
CA SER A 130 5.35 0.79 30.65
C SER A 130 6.73 0.11 30.61
N GLU A 131 7.28 -0.12 29.42
CA GLU A 131 8.50 -0.92 29.23
C GLU A 131 9.71 -0.09 28.79
N THR A 132 9.72 1.23 29.05
CA THR A 132 10.77 2.14 28.56
C THR A 132 12.18 1.71 28.96
N ASP A 133 12.38 1.34 30.23
CA ASP A 133 13.69 0.94 30.75
C ASP A 133 14.20 -0.35 30.06
N ARG A 134 13.29 -1.31 29.86
CA ARG A 134 13.60 -2.57 29.17
C ARG A 134 13.87 -2.33 27.69
N ILE A 135 13.13 -1.44 27.05
CA ILE A 135 13.37 -1.00 25.66
C ILE A 135 14.78 -0.42 25.53
N ASP A 136 15.18 0.47 26.44
CA ASP A 136 16.50 1.10 26.40
C ASP A 136 17.64 0.11 26.62
N GLN A 137 17.45 -0.85 27.54
CA GLN A 137 18.39 -1.95 27.73
C GLN A 137 18.52 -2.81 26.45
N LEU A 138 17.40 -3.25 25.87
CA LEU A 138 17.38 -4.07 24.67
C LEU A 138 18.01 -3.36 23.48
N LEU A 139 17.72 -2.06 23.29
CA LEU A 139 18.34 -1.24 22.26
C LEU A 139 19.86 -1.17 22.45
N THR A 140 20.33 -0.98 23.68
CA THR A 140 21.77 -0.95 23.98
C THR A 140 22.44 -2.28 23.63
N GLU A 141 21.83 -3.41 24.01
CA GLU A 141 22.33 -4.74 23.68
C GLU A 141 22.34 -5.00 22.15
N ILE A 142 21.33 -4.54 21.41
CA ILE A 142 21.27 -4.67 19.94
C ILE A 142 22.40 -3.90 19.26
N HIS A 143 22.67 -2.66 19.71
CA HIS A 143 23.74 -1.83 19.13
C HIS A 143 25.15 -2.30 19.47
N GLN A 144 25.31 -3.14 20.50
CA GLN A 144 26.59 -3.82 20.75
C GLN A 144 26.90 -4.92 19.72
N ILE A 145 25.88 -5.42 19.01
CA ILE A 145 26.04 -6.51 18.03
C ILE A 145 26.41 -5.97 16.65
N ALA A 146 25.75 -4.90 16.19
CA ALA A 146 25.96 -4.35 14.85
C ALA A 146 25.53 -2.87 14.76
N ASP A 147 26.05 -2.16 13.76
CA ASP A 147 25.68 -0.78 13.42
C ASP A 147 24.63 -0.67 12.30
N PHE A 148 24.45 -1.75 11.53
CA PHE A 148 23.53 -1.83 10.40
C PHE A 148 22.66 -3.08 10.53
N PHE A 149 21.37 -2.90 10.27
CA PHE A 149 20.35 -3.91 10.54
C PHE A 149 19.55 -4.22 9.28
N ASP A 150 19.06 -5.46 9.19
CA ASP A 150 18.12 -5.85 8.17
C ASP A 150 16.74 -5.19 8.39
N VAL A 151 15.85 -5.36 7.40
CA VAL A 151 14.51 -4.77 7.37
C VAL A 151 13.64 -5.20 8.56
N ASP A 152 13.66 -6.48 8.94
CA ASP A 152 12.84 -7.03 10.04
C ASP A 152 13.35 -6.49 11.40
N THR A 153 14.67 -6.38 11.56
CA THR A 153 15.31 -5.79 12.75
C THR A 153 15.03 -4.29 12.85
N CYS A 154 15.18 -3.53 11.75
CA CYS A 154 14.84 -2.10 11.71
C CYS A 154 13.38 -1.85 12.13
N GLN A 155 12.46 -2.68 11.63
CA GLN A 155 11.05 -2.59 11.99
C GLN A 155 10.83 -2.77 13.51
N SER A 156 11.49 -3.77 14.10
CA SER A 156 11.40 -4.05 15.53
C SER A 156 11.94 -2.88 16.37
N ILE A 157 13.05 -2.26 15.93
CA ILE A 157 13.62 -1.07 16.55
C ILE A 157 12.67 0.13 16.47
N ILE A 158 12.06 0.38 15.31
CA ILE A 158 11.06 1.44 15.14
C ILE A 158 9.87 1.24 16.08
N ILE A 159 9.39 0.00 16.22
CA ILE A 159 8.29 -0.33 17.13
C ILE A 159 8.68 -0.07 18.59
N GLY A 160 9.86 -0.53 19.01
CA GLY A 160 10.39 -0.26 20.35
C GLY A 160 10.53 1.23 20.64
N LEU A 161 11.25 1.97 19.78
CA LEU A 161 11.47 3.41 19.93
C LEU A 161 10.16 4.19 19.94
N SER A 162 9.15 3.78 19.15
CA SER A 162 7.83 4.43 19.13
C SER A 162 7.12 4.44 20.48
N ALA A 163 7.50 3.53 21.39
CA ALA A 163 6.97 3.48 22.74
C ALA A 163 7.69 4.43 23.72
N THR A 164 8.79 5.07 23.32
CA THR A 164 9.63 5.96 24.14
C THR A 164 9.53 7.44 23.72
N ASP A 165 10.14 8.35 24.47
CA ASP A 165 10.32 9.77 24.10
C ASP A 165 11.32 9.95 22.94
N ARG A 166 12.23 8.99 22.74
CA ARG A 166 13.18 8.92 21.63
C ARG A 166 12.60 8.41 20.31
N TRP A 167 11.28 8.37 20.16
CA TRP A 167 10.61 7.80 18.98
C TRP A 167 11.07 8.38 17.63
N ARG A 168 11.58 9.63 17.60
CA ARG A 168 12.12 10.26 16.39
C ARG A 168 13.39 9.58 15.88
N ASP A 169 14.15 8.93 16.75
CA ASP A 169 15.31 8.15 16.36
C ASP A 169 14.90 6.98 15.43
N GLY A 170 13.63 6.58 15.48
CA GLY A 170 13.02 5.62 14.56
C GLY A 170 13.17 6.01 13.09
N TYR A 171 13.23 7.30 12.75
CA TYR A 171 13.42 7.75 11.37
C TYR A 171 14.76 7.29 10.76
N ARG A 172 15.81 7.21 11.57
CA ARG A 172 17.12 6.69 11.12
C ARG A 172 17.00 5.24 10.63
N TYR A 173 16.23 4.41 11.35
CA TYR A 173 16.03 3.01 10.99
C TYR A 173 15.03 2.85 9.84
N LEU A 174 14.06 3.77 9.72
CA LEU A 174 13.20 3.85 8.55
C LEU A 174 14.03 4.11 7.29
N ASP A 175 14.96 5.05 7.33
CA ASP A 175 15.84 5.35 6.21
C ASP A 175 16.81 4.20 5.92
N MET A 176 17.33 3.53 6.95
CA MET A 176 18.13 2.31 6.80
C MET A 176 17.34 1.19 6.10
N ALA A 177 16.07 0.99 6.46
CA ALA A 177 15.21 0.00 5.81
C ALA A 177 14.96 0.33 4.32
N LYS A 178 14.82 1.61 3.97
CA LYS A 178 14.67 2.04 2.56
C LYS A 178 15.91 1.74 1.70
N LEU A 179 17.10 1.62 2.29
CA LEU A 179 18.31 1.25 1.55
C LEU A 179 18.29 -0.20 1.06
N THR A 180 17.55 -1.07 1.76
CA THR A 180 17.55 -2.52 1.51
C THR A 180 16.22 -3.05 0.96
N SER A 181 15.14 -2.26 1.05
CA SER A 181 13.83 -2.57 0.48
C SER A 181 13.26 -1.40 -0.30
N HIS A 182 12.85 -1.65 -1.54
CA HIS A 182 12.20 -0.66 -2.40
C HIS A 182 10.73 -0.39 -2.02
N THR A 183 10.11 -1.28 -1.24
CA THR A 183 8.71 -1.16 -0.82
C THR A 183 8.61 -1.42 0.67
N LEU A 184 8.39 -0.35 1.45
CA LEU A 184 8.09 -0.43 2.88
C LEU A 184 6.57 -0.36 3.08
N GLY A 185 6.02 -1.28 3.85
CA GLY A 185 4.58 -1.31 4.12
C GLY A 185 4.16 -0.40 5.30
N PRO A 186 2.86 -0.37 5.61
CA PRO A 186 2.30 0.42 6.70
C PRO A 186 2.89 0.11 8.08
N GLU A 187 3.46 -1.07 8.26
CA GLU A 187 4.06 -1.54 9.50
C GLU A 187 5.30 -0.75 9.94
N PHE A 188 5.94 0.00 9.04
CA PHE A 188 7.05 0.91 9.36
C PHE A 188 6.57 2.30 9.79
N TYR A 189 5.49 2.78 9.17
CA TYR A 189 4.96 4.12 9.40
C TYR A 189 3.98 4.17 10.58
N SER A 190 3.20 3.10 10.80
CA SER A 190 2.19 3.03 11.86
C SER A 190 2.76 3.28 13.26
N PRO A 191 3.90 2.70 13.67
CA PRO A 191 4.46 2.96 14.99
C PRO A 191 4.85 4.43 15.18
N LEU A 192 5.44 5.06 14.16
CA LEU A 192 5.80 6.48 14.19
C LEU A 192 4.55 7.38 14.24
N PHE A 193 3.49 7.01 13.52
CA PHE A 193 2.18 7.68 13.59
C PHE A 193 1.60 7.64 15.00
N ARG A 194 1.61 6.46 15.62
CA ARG A 194 1.14 6.26 16.99
C ARG A 194 1.93 7.14 17.95
N ALA A 195 3.25 7.18 17.81
CA ALA A 195 4.11 8.01 18.65
C ALA A 195 3.82 9.51 18.45
N ALA A 196 3.77 9.98 17.20
CA ALA A 196 3.47 11.39 16.88
C ALA A 196 2.13 11.83 17.46
N LEU A 197 1.08 10.99 17.33
CA LEU A 197 -0.21 11.24 17.97
C LEU A 197 -0.07 11.28 19.49
N ARG A 198 0.61 10.31 20.11
CA ARG A 198 0.80 10.26 21.57
C ARG A 198 1.41 11.55 22.11
N PHE A 199 2.42 12.09 21.44
CA PHE A 199 3.09 13.34 21.81
C PHE A 199 2.43 14.62 21.26
N ASP A 200 1.24 14.50 20.66
CA ASP A 200 0.47 15.60 20.07
C ASP A 200 1.26 16.44 19.04
N ASP A 201 2.16 15.80 18.30
CA ASP A 201 3.01 16.42 17.28
C ASP A 201 2.32 16.43 15.91
N LYS A 202 1.44 17.41 15.71
CA LYS A 202 0.67 17.58 14.46
C LYS A 202 1.56 17.66 13.21
N LYS A 203 2.70 18.35 13.30
CA LYS A 203 3.60 18.53 12.16
C LYS A 203 4.12 17.18 11.65
N GLU A 204 4.47 16.28 12.56
CA GLU A 204 4.94 14.95 12.17
C GLU A 204 3.80 14.04 11.74
N VAL A 205 2.60 14.15 12.32
CA VAL A 205 1.41 13.43 11.81
C VAL A 205 1.13 13.82 10.35
N ASP A 206 1.16 15.11 10.01
CA ASP A 206 0.97 15.59 8.64
C ASP A 206 2.04 15.04 7.69
N LYS A 207 3.31 15.06 8.11
CA LYS A 207 4.44 14.53 7.35
C LYS A 207 4.31 13.03 7.10
N LEU A 208 3.93 12.26 8.13
CA LEU A 208 3.73 10.82 8.01
C LEU A 208 2.51 10.49 7.12
N ALA A 209 1.44 11.28 7.17
CA ALA A 209 0.27 11.09 6.31
C ALA A 209 0.62 11.29 4.83
N LYS A 210 1.40 12.33 4.54
CA LYS A 210 1.96 12.54 3.21
C LYS A 210 2.84 11.37 2.77
N ALA A 211 3.72 10.89 3.64
CA ALA A 211 4.61 9.77 3.33
C ALA A 211 3.83 8.48 3.03
N LEU A 212 2.77 8.17 3.80
CA LEU A 212 1.89 7.03 3.52
C LEU A 212 1.27 7.13 2.12
N HIS A 213 0.70 8.31 1.79
CA HIS A 213 0.10 8.54 0.49
C HIS A 213 1.11 8.39 -0.66
N GLU A 214 2.33 8.92 -0.47
CA GLU A 214 3.44 8.81 -1.43
C GLU A 214 3.86 7.36 -1.72
N HIS A 215 3.70 6.47 -0.74
CA HIS A 215 4.06 5.05 -0.87
C HIS A 215 2.86 4.15 -1.21
N ASP A 216 1.70 4.73 -1.58
CA ASP A 216 0.44 4.01 -1.85
C ASP A 216 -0.02 3.15 -0.66
N VAL A 217 0.27 3.62 0.56
CA VAL A 217 -0.08 2.97 1.82
C VAL A 217 -1.23 3.72 2.49
N TYR A 218 -2.15 2.97 3.08
CA TYR A 218 -3.31 3.50 3.78
C TYR A 218 -3.14 3.40 5.30
N VAL A 219 -3.79 4.29 6.04
CA VAL A 219 -3.89 4.20 7.49
C VAL A 219 -4.52 2.87 7.90
N SER A 220 -3.91 2.17 8.85
CA SER A 220 -4.44 0.92 9.40
C SER A 220 -5.56 1.18 10.41
N GLU A 221 -6.40 0.16 10.66
CA GLU A 221 -7.46 0.23 11.68
C GLU A 221 -6.94 0.65 13.06
N LYS A 222 -5.77 0.13 13.48
CA LYS A 222 -5.13 0.52 14.73
C LYS A 222 -4.94 2.03 14.81
N ILE A 223 -4.44 2.66 13.74
CA ILE A 223 -4.20 4.10 13.70
C ILE A 223 -5.52 4.87 13.77
N VAL A 224 -6.57 4.41 13.07
CA VAL A 224 -7.91 5.00 13.18
C VAL A 224 -8.39 5.00 14.64
N ASN A 225 -8.22 3.88 15.36
CA ASN A 225 -8.56 3.80 16.78
C ASN A 225 -7.76 4.80 17.65
N TYR A 226 -6.48 5.02 17.36
CA TYR A 226 -5.69 6.04 18.07
C TYR A 226 -6.22 7.46 17.84
N PHE A 227 -6.58 7.82 16.61
CA PHE A 227 -7.22 9.11 16.31
C PHE A 227 -8.54 9.27 17.08
N ILE A 228 -9.36 8.21 17.15
CA ILE A 228 -10.61 8.20 17.91
C ILE A 228 -10.34 8.39 19.42
N GLN A 229 -9.40 7.65 19.99
CA GLN A 229 -9.05 7.73 21.42
C GLN A 229 -8.49 9.12 21.81
N LYS A 230 -7.77 9.77 20.89
CA LYS A 230 -7.28 11.14 21.06
C LYS A 230 -8.38 12.21 21.01
N GLY A 231 -9.57 11.83 20.58
CA GLY A 231 -10.76 12.67 20.62
C GLY A 231 -11.07 13.41 19.32
N LYS A 232 -12.19 14.13 19.34
CA LYS A 232 -12.84 14.73 18.17
C LYS A 232 -11.92 15.54 17.26
N LYS A 233 -11.02 16.37 17.83
CA LYS A 233 -10.11 17.22 17.04
C LYS A 233 -9.25 16.37 16.10
N TRP A 234 -8.62 15.34 16.63
CA TRP A 234 -7.77 14.42 15.88
C TRP A 234 -8.60 13.56 14.91
N LEU A 235 -9.81 13.13 15.31
CA LEU A 235 -10.72 12.43 14.40
C LEU A 235 -11.09 13.29 13.17
N LEU A 236 -11.29 14.60 13.34
CA LEU A 236 -11.52 15.52 12.21
C LEU A 236 -10.29 15.67 11.32
N ASP A 237 -9.08 15.73 11.88
CA ASP A 237 -7.84 15.70 11.11
C ASP A 237 -7.72 14.41 10.27
N LEU A 238 -8.10 13.26 10.84
CA LEU A 238 -8.14 12.00 10.09
C LEU A 238 -9.10 12.07 8.89
N LEU A 239 -10.30 12.63 9.07
CA LEU A 239 -11.23 12.83 7.95
C LEU A 239 -10.66 13.80 6.90
N PHE A 240 -9.91 14.81 7.32
CA PHE A 240 -9.22 15.70 6.40
C PHE A 240 -8.19 14.94 5.56
N TYR A 241 -7.41 14.03 6.16
CA TYR A 241 -6.49 13.18 5.39
C TYR A 241 -7.22 12.23 4.43
N TYR A 242 -8.33 11.63 4.84
CA TYR A 242 -9.17 10.83 3.94
C TYR A 242 -9.64 11.65 2.74
N TYR A 243 -10.07 12.89 2.98
CA TYR A 243 -10.49 13.80 1.93
C TYR A 243 -9.35 14.25 1.02
N GLU A 244 -8.24 14.72 1.59
CA GLU A 244 -7.08 15.29 0.90
C GLU A 244 -6.37 14.23 0.06
N TYR A 245 -6.08 13.07 0.64
CA TYR A 245 -5.37 11.97 -0.01
C TYR A 245 -6.28 10.99 -0.73
N ARG A 246 -7.60 11.24 -0.75
CA ARG A 246 -8.63 10.40 -1.39
C ARG A 246 -8.60 8.95 -0.92
N TRP A 247 -8.19 8.73 0.32
CA TRP A 247 -8.25 7.41 0.91
C TRP A 247 -9.72 7.00 1.09
N ILE A 248 -10.02 5.75 0.77
CA ILE A 248 -11.33 5.17 1.02
C ILE A 248 -11.19 4.25 2.22
N PRO A 249 -11.82 4.58 3.36
CA PRO A 249 -11.78 3.71 4.54
C PRO A 249 -12.46 2.37 4.23
N GLY A 250 -11.88 1.29 4.75
CA GLY A 250 -12.52 -0.01 4.72
C GLY A 250 -13.80 -0.04 5.58
N ALA A 251 -14.69 -0.99 5.34
CA ALA A 251 -15.97 -1.10 6.04
C ALA A 251 -15.82 -1.06 7.58
N ARG A 252 -14.84 -1.80 8.12
CA ARG A 252 -14.57 -1.83 9.56
C ARG A 252 -14.06 -0.49 10.11
N GLN A 253 -13.20 0.19 9.37
CA GLN A 253 -12.73 1.53 9.76
C GLN A 253 -13.89 2.54 9.76
N MET A 254 -14.77 2.45 8.76
CA MET A 254 -15.95 3.31 8.68
C MET A 254 -16.90 3.08 9.86
N GLU A 255 -17.11 1.83 10.28
CA GLU A 255 -17.95 1.54 11.44
C GLU A 255 -17.36 2.14 12.73
N LEU A 256 -16.05 2.01 12.94
CA LEU A 256 -15.36 2.65 14.08
C LEU A 256 -15.50 4.18 14.08
N ILE A 257 -15.34 4.81 12.91
CA ILE A 257 -15.50 6.26 12.74
C ILE A 257 -16.95 6.66 13.05
N LYS A 258 -17.93 5.91 12.53
CA LYS A 258 -19.36 6.13 12.78
C LYS A 258 -19.68 6.03 14.27
N GLU A 259 -19.26 4.97 14.96
CA GLU A 259 -19.44 4.80 16.40
C GLU A 259 -18.81 5.95 17.21
N ALA A 260 -17.63 6.44 16.78
CA ALA A 260 -17.00 7.60 17.41
C ALA A 260 -17.85 8.86 17.27
N PHE A 261 -18.39 9.16 16.08
CA PHE A 261 -19.25 10.33 15.89
C PHE A 261 -20.62 10.21 16.57
N VAL A 262 -21.19 9.01 16.64
CA VAL A 262 -22.44 8.77 17.40
C VAL A 262 -22.22 9.08 18.89
N ARG A 263 -21.09 8.68 19.47
CA ARG A 263 -20.74 9.03 20.86
C ARG A 263 -20.58 10.53 21.08
N GLU A 264 -20.18 11.26 20.05
CA GLU A 264 -20.11 12.73 20.04
C GLU A 264 -21.47 13.41 19.78
N GLY A 265 -22.56 12.63 19.70
CA GLY A 265 -23.93 13.14 19.53
C GLY A 265 -24.36 13.40 18.08
N TYR A 266 -23.61 12.90 17.10
CA TYR A 266 -23.96 13.07 15.68
C TYR A 266 -24.93 11.98 15.19
N CYS A 267 -25.90 12.37 14.36
CA CYS A 267 -26.73 11.44 13.62
C CYS A 267 -26.02 10.98 12.35
N ILE A 268 -25.80 9.67 12.21
CA ILE A 268 -25.13 9.08 11.04
C ILE A 268 -26.16 8.31 10.20
N ASN A 269 -26.20 8.62 8.91
CA ASN A 269 -27.06 7.94 7.94
C ASN A 269 -26.25 7.45 6.75
N ASN A 270 -26.57 6.27 6.25
CA ASN A 270 -26.00 5.76 5.01
C ASN A 270 -26.76 6.36 3.82
N ILE A 271 -26.03 6.96 2.89
CA ILE A 271 -26.62 7.56 1.69
C ILE A 271 -26.22 6.73 0.47
N GLU A 272 -27.19 6.47 -0.42
CA GLU A 272 -26.85 5.98 -1.75
C GLU A 272 -26.42 7.17 -2.62
N PRO A 273 -25.22 7.16 -3.22
CA PRO A 273 -24.66 8.30 -3.95
C PRO A 273 -25.35 8.58 -5.30
N ARG A 274 -26.49 7.93 -5.60
CA ARG A 274 -27.21 8.08 -6.88
C ARG A 274 -27.76 9.49 -7.10
N LYS A 275 -27.89 10.28 -6.03
CA LYS A 275 -28.35 11.67 -6.09
C LYS A 275 -27.21 12.61 -5.71
N SER A 276 -27.06 13.70 -6.44
CA SER A 276 -26.15 14.80 -6.09
C SER A 276 -26.60 15.59 -4.85
N THR A 277 -27.64 15.13 -4.18
CA THR A 277 -28.22 15.72 -2.97
C THR A 277 -28.34 14.64 -1.91
N CYS A 278 -27.85 14.94 -0.71
CA CYS A 278 -27.98 14.06 0.45
C CYS A 278 -29.48 13.90 0.82
N PRO A 279 -30.00 12.66 0.89
CA PRO A 279 -31.41 12.42 1.24
C PRO A 279 -31.73 12.80 2.69
N CYS A 280 -30.74 12.91 3.57
CA CYS A 280 -30.95 13.18 4.99
C CYS A 280 -30.95 14.67 5.32
N CYS A 281 -30.02 15.46 4.77
CA CYS A 281 -29.90 16.89 5.06
C CYS A 281 -30.28 17.80 3.87
N SER A 282 -30.66 17.22 2.73
CA SER A 282 -30.98 17.93 1.49
C SER A 282 -29.87 18.83 0.93
N GLN A 283 -28.65 18.74 1.46
CA GLN A 283 -27.50 19.48 0.93
C GLN A 283 -26.95 18.82 -0.34
N LYS A 284 -26.47 19.64 -1.28
CA LYS A 284 -25.79 19.16 -2.47
C LYS A 284 -24.40 18.63 -2.13
N LEU A 285 -24.08 17.44 -2.63
CA LEU A 285 -22.74 16.88 -2.54
C LEU A 285 -21.79 17.74 -3.36
N LEU A 286 -20.63 18.05 -2.79
CA LEU A 286 -19.60 18.79 -3.50
C LEU A 286 -19.09 17.95 -4.67
N PRO A 287 -18.93 18.53 -5.87
CA PRO A 287 -18.23 17.84 -6.95
C PRO A 287 -16.79 17.56 -6.51
N LEU A 288 -16.21 16.47 -7.01
CA LEU A 288 -14.79 16.20 -6.80
C LEU A 288 -13.97 17.44 -7.23
N PRO A 289 -13.08 17.96 -6.36
CA PRO A 289 -12.23 19.09 -6.70
C PRO A 289 -11.42 18.78 -7.96
N LYS A 290 -11.60 19.61 -8.99
CA LYS A 290 -10.77 19.52 -10.20
C LYS A 290 -9.39 20.08 -9.86
N LEU A 291 -8.35 19.54 -10.49
CA LEU A 291 -7.01 20.12 -10.40
C LEU A 291 -7.06 21.61 -10.78
N GLY A 292 -6.37 22.45 -10.01
CA GLY A 292 -6.23 23.88 -10.31
C GLY A 292 -5.57 24.07 -11.68
N LEU A 293 -5.89 25.18 -12.36
CA LEU A 293 -5.33 25.46 -13.70
C LEU A 293 -3.80 25.46 -13.70
N THR A 294 -3.18 26.08 -12.70
CA THR A 294 -1.72 26.14 -12.54
C THR A 294 -1.10 24.76 -12.40
N ASP A 295 -1.66 23.93 -11.51
CA ASP A 295 -1.16 22.56 -11.28
C ASP A 295 -1.39 21.68 -12.51
N PHE A 296 -2.51 21.85 -13.20
CA PHE A 296 -2.78 21.15 -14.46
C PHE A 296 -1.77 21.53 -15.55
N GLU A 297 -1.46 22.81 -15.73
CA GLU A 297 -0.48 23.23 -16.73
C GLU A 297 0.94 22.77 -16.39
N ARG A 298 1.30 22.75 -15.10
CA ARG A 298 2.57 22.15 -14.65
C ARG A 298 2.62 20.67 -14.98
N LEU A 299 1.55 19.93 -14.67
CA LEU A 299 1.46 18.50 -14.98
C LEU A 299 1.56 18.23 -16.48
N ARG A 300 0.73 18.94 -17.26
CA ARG A 300 0.69 18.85 -18.72
C ARG A 300 2.08 19.09 -19.30
N ARG A 301 2.74 20.19 -18.90
CA ARG A 301 4.08 20.52 -19.39
C ARG A 301 5.11 19.46 -19.01
N SER A 302 5.13 19.01 -17.76
CA SER A 302 6.07 17.99 -17.32
C SER A 302 5.89 16.68 -18.08
N PHE A 303 4.65 16.20 -18.23
CA PHE A 303 4.38 14.95 -18.93
C PHE A 303 4.68 15.03 -20.43
N LEU A 304 4.17 16.06 -21.12
CA LEU A 304 4.37 16.22 -22.56
C LEU A 304 5.84 16.47 -22.90
N LYS A 305 6.57 17.21 -22.06
CA LYS A 305 8.01 17.42 -22.23
C LYS A 305 8.77 16.10 -22.09
N LEU A 306 8.48 15.31 -21.05
CA LEU A 306 9.13 14.02 -20.87
C LEU A 306 8.82 13.05 -22.03
N ALA A 307 7.57 13.04 -22.52
CA ALA A 307 7.17 12.23 -23.67
C ALA A 307 7.94 12.57 -24.96
N VAL A 308 8.35 13.83 -25.14
CA VAL A 308 9.05 14.31 -26.34
C VAL A 308 10.58 14.25 -26.20
N GLU A 309 11.11 14.51 -25.00
CA GLU A 309 12.55 14.65 -24.77
C GLU A 309 13.23 13.40 -24.22
N ARG A 310 12.49 12.48 -23.60
CA ARG A 310 13.04 11.24 -23.04
C ARG A 310 12.25 10.03 -23.54
N ASP A 311 12.89 9.24 -24.39
CA ASP A 311 12.35 7.98 -24.91
C ASP A 311 12.14 6.90 -23.82
N ASP A 312 12.52 7.17 -22.58
CA ASP A 312 12.39 6.27 -21.44
C ASP A 312 10.96 6.14 -20.90
N ILE A 313 10.07 7.09 -21.21
CA ILE A 313 8.67 6.95 -20.86
C ILE A 313 7.98 5.96 -21.79
N PHE A 314 8.35 5.83 -23.05
CA PHE A 314 7.65 4.98 -24.02
C PHE A 314 8.48 3.76 -24.44
N LEU A 315 9.28 3.18 -23.54
CA LEU A 315 10.25 2.10 -23.85
C LEU A 315 9.69 0.89 -24.63
N SER A 316 8.38 0.62 -24.53
CA SER A 316 7.67 -0.46 -25.24
C SER A 316 6.97 -0.02 -26.53
N THR A 317 7.03 1.26 -26.88
CA THR A 317 6.45 1.88 -28.08
C THR A 317 7.58 2.39 -28.98
N THR A 318 7.46 2.21 -30.29
CA THR A 318 8.48 2.72 -31.21
C THR A 318 8.36 4.24 -31.36
N ILE A 319 9.48 4.92 -31.63
CA ILE A 319 9.51 6.38 -31.82
C ILE A 319 8.58 6.79 -32.98
N GLU A 320 8.51 5.98 -34.04
CA GLU A 320 7.65 6.23 -35.19
C GLU A 320 6.17 6.12 -34.82
N GLU A 321 5.78 5.18 -33.95
CA GLU A 321 4.41 5.08 -33.47
C GLU A 321 4.04 6.26 -32.58
N LEU A 322 4.94 6.69 -31.70
CA LEU A 322 4.75 7.88 -30.88
C LEU A 322 4.60 9.14 -31.74
N GLN A 323 5.46 9.33 -32.75
CA GLN A 323 5.37 10.48 -33.67
C GLN A 323 4.05 10.47 -34.46
N ARG A 324 3.64 9.32 -34.99
CA ARG A 324 2.32 9.18 -35.66
C ARG A 324 1.18 9.58 -34.73
N PHE A 325 1.26 9.19 -33.46
CA PHE A 325 0.25 9.55 -32.48
C PHE A 325 0.24 11.04 -32.16
N ILE A 326 1.41 11.67 -31.97
CA ILE A 326 1.52 13.11 -31.74
C ILE A 326 0.94 13.90 -32.92
N THR A 327 1.29 13.52 -34.16
CA THR A 327 0.74 14.15 -35.38
C THR A 327 -0.77 14.00 -35.43
N PHE A 328 -1.28 12.79 -35.20
CA PHE A 328 -2.72 12.53 -35.14
C PHE A 328 -3.45 13.41 -34.11
N MET A 329 -2.87 13.59 -32.92
CA MET A 329 -3.45 14.44 -31.88
C MET A 329 -3.46 15.91 -32.28
N ASN A 330 -2.40 16.40 -32.93
CA ASN A 330 -2.32 17.78 -33.39
C ASN A 330 -3.35 18.08 -34.49
N GLU A 331 -3.59 17.13 -35.39
CA GLU A 331 -4.56 17.26 -36.49
C GLU A 331 -6.02 17.09 -36.02
N SER A 332 -6.27 16.24 -35.03
CA SER A 332 -7.62 15.90 -34.59
C SER A 332 -8.25 16.96 -33.66
N GLY A 333 -7.45 17.84 -33.07
CA GLY A 333 -7.89 18.83 -32.11
C GLY A 333 -8.27 18.24 -30.74
N ARG A 334 -9.10 18.96 -29.97
CA ARG A 334 -9.42 18.61 -28.58
C ARG A 334 -10.58 17.62 -28.49
N PHE A 335 -10.46 16.66 -27.58
CA PHE A 335 -11.52 15.70 -27.24
C PHE A 335 -12.12 15.96 -25.86
N ASP A 336 -13.41 15.68 -25.70
CA ASP A 336 -14.08 15.74 -24.40
C ASP A 336 -13.86 14.44 -23.61
N MET A 337 -13.74 13.31 -24.32
CA MET A 337 -13.67 11.96 -23.75
C MET A 337 -12.58 11.15 -24.47
N ILE A 338 -11.68 10.55 -23.70
CA ILE A 338 -10.74 9.53 -24.17
C ILE A 338 -11.23 8.17 -23.66
N VAL A 339 -11.45 7.23 -24.57
CA VAL A 339 -11.93 5.87 -24.25
C VAL A 339 -10.79 4.90 -24.50
N ASP A 340 -10.38 4.21 -23.45
CA ASP A 340 -9.52 3.04 -23.55
C ASP A 340 -10.37 1.85 -24.00
N GLY A 341 -10.39 1.64 -25.31
CA GLY A 341 -11.29 0.70 -25.97
C GLY A 341 -11.07 -0.74 -25.53
N LEU A 342 -9.82 -1.12 -25.24
CA LEU A 342 -9.52 -2.47 -24.79
C LEU A 342 -10.00 -2.66 -23.34
N ASN A 343 -9.65 -1.76 -22.42
CA ASN A 343 -10.13 -1.89 -21.03
C ASN A 343 -11.66 -1.87 -20.92
N VAL A 344 -12.33 -1.00 -21.69
CA VAL A 344 -13.80 -0.94 -21.70
C VAL A 344 -14.40 -2.24 -22.22
N ALA A 345 -13.89 -2.78 -23.33
CA ALA A 345 -14.39 -4.02 -23.90
C ALA A 345 -14.20 -5.23 -22.96
N TYR A 346 -13.14 -5.23 -22.14
CA TYR A 346 -12.85 -6.27 -21.15
C TYR A 346 -13.51 -6.02 -19.79
N ALA A 347 -14.33 -4.98 -19.63
CA ALA A 347 -15.08 -4.73 -18.39
C ALA A 347 -16.12 -5.81 -18.08
N ALA A 348 -16.61 -6.46 -19.15
CA ALA A 348 -17.56 -7.56 -19.11
C ALA A 348 -17.00 -8.82 -18.42
N PRO A 349 -17.85 -9.79 -18.04
CA PRO A 349 -17.43 -11.06 -17.45
C PRO A 349 -16.45 -11.84 -18.34
N LYS A 350 -15.57 -12.65 -17.73
CA LYS A 350 -14.49 -13.39 -18.42
C LYS A 350 -14.96 -14.33 -19.55
N HIS A 351 -16.24 -14.71 -19.58
CA HIS A 351 -16.82 -15.71 -20.48
C HIS A 351 -17.60 -15.13 -21.67
N ILE A 352 -17.37 -13.87 -22.07
CA ILE A 352 -18.04 -13.29 -23.24
C ILE A 352 -17.24 -13.43 -24.54
N THR A 353 -17.95 -13.52 -25.66
CA THR A 353 -17.41 -13.61 -27.02
C THR A 353 -16.80 -12.28 -27.49
N LEU A 354 -15.92 -12.31 -28.50
CA LEU A 354 -15.40 -11.10 -29.17
C LEU A 354 -16.51 -10.21 -29.73
N LYS A 355 -17.60 -10.82 -30.21
CA LYS A 355 -18.79 -10.11 -30.67
C LYS A 355 -19.41 -9.25 -29.57
N GLN A 356 -19.59 -9.83 -28.39
CA GLN A 356 -20.16 -9.13 -27.23
C GLN A 356 -19.23 -8.02 -26.71
N ARG A 357 -17.90 -8.21 -26.81
CA ARG A 357 -16.92 -7.17 -26.45
C ARG A 357 -17.01 -5.96 -27.37
N ALA A 358 -17.05 -6.19 -28.68
CA ALA A 358 -17.22 -5.14 -29.68
C ALA A 358 -18.57 -4.43 -29.53
N GLU A 359 -19.63 -5.18 -29.24
CA GLU A 359 -20.97 -4.63 -28.98
C GLU A 359 -21.02 -3.75 -27.72
N LEU A 360 -20.37 -4.16 -26.62
CA LEU A 360 -20.26 -3.34 -25.41
C LEU A 360 -19.53 -2.02 -25.70
N LEU A 361 -18.37 -2.09 -26.35
CA LEU A 361 -17.61 -0.89 -26.71
C LEU A 361 -18.45 0.05 -27.57
N ARG A 362 -19.16 -0.48 -28.58
CA ARG A 362 -20.06 0.30 -29.43
C ARG A 362 -21.18 0.95 -28.64
N SER A 363 -21.82 0.25 -27.71
CA SER A 363 -22.86 0.82 -26.84
C SER A 363 -22.31 1.98 -26.01
N VAL A 364 -21.08 1.85 -25.51
CA VAL A 364 -20.36 2.93 -24.81
C VAL A 364 -20.18 4.16 -25.69
N ILE A 365 -19.65 3.97 -26.91
CA ILE A 365 -19.44 5.06 -27.86
C ILE A 365 -20.76 5.72 -28.27
N ASN A 366 -21.79 4.94 -28.57
CA ASN A 366 -23.10 5.45 -28.98
C ASN A 366 -23.70 6.37 -27.92
N TYR A 367 -23.68 6.00 -26.65
CA TYR A 367 -24.16 6.91 -25.60
C TYR A 367 -23.32 8.18 -25.49
N LEU A 368 -21.99 8.08 -25.53
CA LEU A 368 -21.12 9.23 -25.37
C LEU A 368 -21.30 10.24 -26.50
N VAL A 369 -21.44 9.75 -27.74
CA VAL A 369 -21.60 10.58 -28.93
C VAL A 369 -23.06 11.03 -29.10
N ASP A 370 -24.02 10.10 -29.11
CA ASP A 370 -25.40 10.38 -29.49
C ASP A 370 -26.21 10.97 -28.33
N VAL A 371 -26.02 10.47 -27.11
CA VAL A 371 -26.79 10.90 -25.92
C VAL A 371 -26.09 12.06 -25.20
N ARG A 372 -24.77 11.96 -24.99
CA ARG A 372 -23.99 12.94 -24.22
C ARG A 372 -23.37 14.03 -25.09
N ARG A 373 -23.44 13.91 -26.42
CA ARG A 373 -22.94 14.88 -27.41
C ARG A 373 -21.47 15.23 -27.17
N LYS A 374 -20.64 14.21 -26.93
CA LYS A 374 -19.19 14.36 -26.66
C LYS A 374 -18.35 14.06 -27.89
N ARG A 375 -17.26 14.81 -28.05
CA ARG A 375 -16.18 14.45 -28.96
C ARG A 375 -15.32 13.35 -28.34
N VAL A 376 -15.33 12.17 -28.95
CA VAL A 376 -14.70 10.98 -28.41
C VAL A 376 -13.47 10.57 -29.24
N LEU A 377 -12.38 10.24 -28.54
CA LEU A 377 -11.25 9.48 -29.07
C LEU A 377 -11.26 8.07 -28.47
N VAL A 378 -11.23 7.05 -29.30
CA VAL A 378 -11.02 5.66 -28.89
C VAL A 378 -9.57 5.26 -29.13
N LEU A 379 -8.88 4.91 -28.06
CA LEU A 379 -7.56 4.29 -28.13
C LEU A 379 -7.73 2.79 -28.02
N GLY A 380 -7.16 2.05 -28.96
CA GLY A 380 -7.29 0.60 -28.99
C GLY A 380 -6.00 -0.07 -29.44
N ARG A 381 -6.04 -1.40 -29.53
CA ARG A 381 -4.93 -2.19 -30.05
C ARG A 381 -5.20 -2.63 -31.48
N LYS A 382 -4.17 -2.81 -32.30
CA LYS A 382 -4.31 -3.27 -33.70
C LYS A 382 -5.12 -4.56 -33.83
N HIS A 383 -5.04 -5.50 -32.87
CA HIS A 383 -5.87 -6.71 -32.92
C HIS A 383 -7.39 -6.45 -32.81
N MET A 384 -7.81 -5.26 -32.37
CA MET A 384 -9.23 -4.88 -32.38
C MET A 384 -9.75 -4.65 -33.80
N LEU A 385 -8.88 -4.39 -34.78
CA LEU A 385 -9.27 -4.26 -36.19
C LEU A 385 -9.79 -5.57 -36.80
N SER A 386 -9.47 -6.72 -36.18
CA SER A 386 -10.03 -8.02 -36.60
C SER A 386 -11.33 -8.39 -35.87
N TRP A 387 -11.86 -7.50 -35.01
CA TRP A 387 -13.16 -7.70 -34.37
C TRP A 387 -14.29 -7.55 -35.39
N PRO A 388 -15.52 -8.01 -35.08
CA PRO A 388 -16.60 -8.02 -36.07
C PRO A 388 -16.83 -6.63 -36.70
N GLY A 389 -16.59 -6.54 -38.01
CA GLY A 389 -16.53 -5.30 -38.79
C GLY A 389 -17.73 -4.39 -38.56
N LYS A 390 -18.95 -4.94 -38.61
CA LYS A 390 -20.20 -4.18 -38.38
C LYS A 390 -20.15 -3.27 -37.15
N PHE A 391 -19.55 -3.71 -36.04
CA PHE A 391 -19.47 -2.89 -34.82
C PHE A 391 -18.29 -1.92 -34.85
N MET A 392 -17.15 -2.35 -35.39
CA MET A 392 -15.95 -1.51 -35.48
C MET A 392 -16.13 -0.37 -36.49
N ASP A 393 -16.80 -0.63 -37.60
CA ASP A 393 -17.15 0.36 -38.62
C ASP A 393 -18.04 1.46 -38.00
N GLU A 394 -19.09 1.08 -37.27
CA GLU A 394 -19.97 2.04 -36.58
C GLU A 394 -19.22 2.86 -35.52
N ILE A 395 -18.26 2.25 -34.81
CA ILE A 395 -17.41 2.98 -33.84
C ILE A 395 -16.53 4.01 -34.56
N GLN A 396 -15.89 3.62 -35.67
CA GLN A 396 -14.99 4.48 -36.44
C GLN A 396 -15.74 5.60 -37.17
N ASP A 397 -17.00 5.39 -37.53
CA ASP A 397 -17.86 6.42 -38.11
C ASP A 397 -18.25 7.50 -37.08
N LYS A 398 -18.43 7.11 -35.82
CA LYS A 398 -18.91 8.02 -34.75
C LYS A 398 -17.80 8.67 -33.93
N ALA A 399 -16.64 8.04 -33.82
CA ALA A 399 -15.53 8.49 -33.01
C ALA A 399 -14.21 8.40 -33.76
N LYS A 400 -13.27 9.28 -33.42
CA LYS A 400 -11.90 9.13 -33.91
C LYS A 400 -11.27 7.94 -33.20
N CYS A 401 -10.55 7.11 -33.95
CA CYS A 401 -9.90 5.92 -33.42
C CYS A 401 -8.41 5.94 -33.73
N PHE A 402 -7.59 5.54 -32.75
CA PHE A 402 -6.16 5.31 -32.95
C PHE A 402 -5.80 3.93 -32.37
N PHE A 403 -5.24 3.05 -33.22
CA PHE A 403 -4.91 1.68 -32.84
C PHE A 403 -3.39 1.51 -32.74
N VAL A 404 -2.91 1.32 -31.50
CA VAL A 404 -1.48 1.11 -31.19
C VAL A 404 -1.09 -0.34 -31.38
N ASP A 405 0.22 -0.61 -31.43
CA ASP A 405 0.70 -1.98 -31.47
C ASP A 405 0.26 -2.81 -30.25
N ASN A 406 0.11 -4.11 -30.43
CA ASN A 406 -0.29 -5.02 -29.35
C ASN A 406 0.80 -5.14 -28.26
N LYS A 407 2.04 -4.74 -28.54
CA LYS A 407 3.15 -4.73 -27.58
C LYS A 407 3.37 -3.39 -26.89
N SER A 408 2.74 -2.32 -27.37
CA SER A 408 2.94 -0.97 -26.85
C SER A 408 2.13 -0.69 -25.60
N GLU A 409 2.52 0.32 -24.84
CA GLU A 409 1.78 0.76 -23.65
C GLU A 409 0.75 1.85 -24.01
N ASP A 410 -0.52 1.45 -24.04
CA ASP A 410 -1.68 2.30 -24.36
C ASP A 410 -2.04 3.27 -23.23
N ASP A 411 -1.76 2.93 -21.97
CA ASP A 411 -2.06 3.78 -20.81
C ASP A 411 -1.36 5.16 -20.90
N LYS A 412 -0.11 5.17 -21.36
CA LYS A 412 0.68 6.40 -21.54
C LYS A 412 0.15 7.27 -22.67
N MET A 413 -0.32 6.66 -23.76
CA MET A 413 -0.98 7.39 -24.86
C MET A 413 -2.34 7.94 -24.44
N THR A 414 -3.07 7.22 -23.59
CA THR A 414 -4.32 7.66 -22.98
C THR A 414 -4.12 8.91 -22.13
N LEU A 415 -3.09 8.91 -21.27
CA LEU A 415 -2.71 10.09 -20.50
C LEU A 415 -2.25 11.25 -21.39
N TYR A 416 -1.45 10.98 -22.41
CA TYR A 416 -1.00 12.00 -23.37
C TYR A 416 -2.19 12.68 -24.06
N ALA A 417 -3.14 11.90 -24.58
CA ALA A 417 -4.31 12.42 -25.29
C ALA A 417 -5.19 13.27 -24.37
N ALA A 418 -5.39 12.84 -23.12
CA ALA A 418 -6.21 13.55 -22.16
C ALA A 418 -5.56 14.88 -21.73
N LEU A 419 -4.25 14.88 -21.44
CA LEU A 419 -3.50 16.09 -21.09
C LEU A 419 -3.43 17.09 -22.25
N SER A 420 -3.23 16.59 -23.48
CA SER A 420 -3.19 17.41 -24.69
C SER A 420 -4.55 18.04 -25.01
N SER A 421 -5.64 17.29 -24.79
CA SER A 421 -7.01 17.78 -24.98
C SER A 421 -7.45 18.78 -23.89
N GLY A 422 -6.85 18.71 -22.70
CA GLY A 422 -6.92 19.73 -21.67
C GLY A 422 -7.76 19.35 -20.44
N ARG A 423 -7.82 20.26 -19.46
CA ARG A 423 -8.29 20.00 -18.08
C ARG A 423 -9.73 19.48 -17.94
N GLN A 424 -10.57 19.67 -18.95
CA GLN A 424 -11.98 19.23 -18.91
C GLN A 424 -12.17 17.84 -19.53
N THR A 425 -11.15 17.29 -20.19
CA THR A 425 -11.20 15.98 -20.81
C THR A 425 -11.29 14.88 -19.76
N GLN A 426 -12.18 13.92 -19.97
CA GLN A 426 -12.39 12.77 -19.08
C GLN A 426 -11.87 11.50 -19.74
N ILE A 427 -11.54 10.49 -18.92
CA ILE A 427 -11.03 9.20 -19.39
C ILE A 427 -12.00 8.09 -18.97
N VAL A 428 -12.34 7.21 -19.91
CA VAL A 428 -13.10 5.99 -19.68
C VAL A 428 -12.12 4.82 -19.78
N THR A 429 -11.71 4.29 -18.62
CA THR A 429 -10.82 3.12 -18.50
C THR A 429 -11.13 2.37 -17.21
N LEU A 430 -10.74 1.10 -17.16
CA LEU A 430 -10.76 0.28 -15.95
C LEU A 430 -9.44 0.31 -15.18
N ASP A 431 -8.36 0.82 -15.80
CA ASP A 431 -7.08 0.90 -15.13
C ASP A 431 -7.08 2.01 -14.06
N GLU A 432 -6.38 1.75 -12.97
CA GLU A 432 -6.14 2.76 -11.95
C GLU A 432 -4.97 3.70 -12.31
N LEU A 433 -4.27 3.46 -13.42
CA LEU A 433 -3.16 4.26 -13.95
C LEU A 433 -2.09 4.54 -12.87
N ARG A 434 -1.98 3.64 -11.88
CA ARG A 434 -1.20 3.83 -10.64
C ARG A 434 0.29 3.89 -10.90
N ASP A 435 0.75 3.11 -11.87
CA ASP A 435 2.17 2.96 -12.18
C ASP A 435 2.76 4.21 -12.87
N HIS A 436 1.91 5.11 -13.39
CA HIS A 436 2.34 6.34 -14.04
C HIS A 436 2.60 7.52 -13.07
N LYS A 437 2.29 7.36 -11.77
CA LYS A 437 2.61 8.35 -10.73
C LYS A 437 4.12 8.63 -10.68
N TYR A 438 4.93 7.58 -10.84
CA TYR A 438 6.39 7.65 -10.76
C TYR A 438 7.01 8.44 -11.92
N LEU A 439 6.37 8.42 -13.10
CA LEU A 439 6.84 9.15 -14.29
C LEU A 439 6.74 10.67 -14.11
N LEU A 440 5.84 11.12 -13.23
CA LEU A 440 5.50 12.53 -13.07
C LEU A 440 6.23 13.22 -11.92
N GLY A 441 6.87 12.43 -11.03
CA GLY A 441 7.71 12.88 -9.93
C GLY A 441 6.99 13.67 -8.83
N GLY A 442 7.29 13.34 -7.56
CA GLY A 442 6.92 14.13 -6.39
C GLY A 442 5.41 14.44 -6.26
N GLU A 443 5.09 15.66 -5.84
CA GLU A 443 3.72 16.12 -5.55
C GLU A 443 2.79 16.14 -6.78
N LEU A 444 3.34 16.31 -7.98
CA LEU A 444 2.59 16.37 -9.24
C LEU A 444 2.05 15.01 -9.67
N GLY A 445 2.83 13.94 -9.49
CA GLY A 445 2.37 12.56 -9.73
C GLY A 445 1.23 12.15 -8.78
N LEU A 446 1.28 12.60 -7.52
CA LEU A 446 0.21 12.38 -6.54
C LEU A 446 -1.09 13.10 -6.93
N LYS A 447 -0.97 14.34 -7.42
CA LYS A 447 -2.10 15.14 -7.92
C LYS A 447 -2.60 14.67 -9.29
N ALA A 448 -1.80 13.94 -10.07
CA ALA A 448 -2.22 13.42 -11.38
C ALA A 448 -3.38 12.41 -11.26
N ASN A 449 -3.42 11.65 -10.16
CA ASN A 449 -4.57 10.81 -9.82
C ASN A 449 -5.90 11.60 -9.73
N ASN A 450 -5.82 12.90 -9.41
CA ASN A 450 -6.94 13.83 -9.29
C ASN A 450 -7.30 14.53 -10.62
N CYS A 451 -6.55 14.28 -11.70
CA CYS A 451 -6.79 14.95 -12.99
C CYS A 451 -7.96 14.36 -13.76
N PHE A 452 -8.19 13.06 -13.62
CA PHE A 452 -9.12 12.33 -14.47
C PHE A 452 -10.23 11.74 -13.63
N LEU A 453 -11.45 12.24 -13.88
CA LEU A 453 -12.66 11.53 -13.49
C LEU A 453 -12.69 10.22 -14.28
N ARG A 454 -12.46 9.12 -13.56
CA ARG A 454 -12.49 7.77 -14.11
C ARG A 454 -13.91 7.23 -14.01
N TYR A 455 -14.46 6.83 -15.14
CA TYR A 455 -15.70 6.06 -15.17
C TYR A 455 -15.35 4.59 -14.93
N GLY A 456 -15.29 4.19 -13.66
CA GLY A 456 -15.00 2.81 -13.27
C GLY A 456 -16.11 1.83 -13.65
N ARG A 457 -15.88 0.55 -13.35
CA ARG A 457 -16.74 -0.60 -13.70
C ARG A 457 -18.22 -0.42 -13.33
N GLU A 458 -18.51 0.31 -12.25
CA GLU A 458 -19.87 0.60 -11.78
C GLU A 458 -20.59 1.66 -12.65
N LEU A 459 -19.90 2.58 -13.32
CA LEU A 459 -20.57 3.45 -14.31
C LEU A 459 -20.77 2.74 -15.65
N ILE A 460 -19.83 1.87 -16.04
CA ILE A 460 -19.98 1.05 -17.25
C ILE A 460 -21.18 0.08 -17.08
N LYS A 461 -21.29 -0.64 -15.97
CA LYS A 461 -22.40 -1.57 -15.72
C LYS A 461 -23.78 -0.92 -15.51
N TYR A 462 -23.83 0.33 -15.06
CA TYR A 462 -25.10 1.00 -14.70
C TYR A 462 -25.62 1.94 -15.79
N HIS A 463 -24.82 2.27 -16.80
CA HIS A 463 -25.25 3.13 -17.91
C HIS A 463 -25.28 2.40 -19.26
N PHE A 464 -24.69 1.20 -19.33
CA PHE A 464 -24.52 0.38 -20.54
C PHE A 464 -24.77 -1.09 -20.22
#